data_AF-A0A8S2YHM1-F1
#
_entry.id   AF-A0A8S2YHM1-F1
#
_cell.length_a   1.000
_cell.length_b   1.000
_cell.length_c   1.000
_cell.angle_alpha   90.00
_cell.angle_beta   90.00
_cell.angle_gamma   90.00
#
_symmetry.space_group_name_H-M   'P 1'
#
loop_
_entity.id
_entity.type
_entity.pdbx_description
1 polymer ?
#
loop_
_entity_poly.entity_id
_entity_poly.type
_entity_poly.pdbx_seq_one_letter_code
_entity_poly.pdbx_strand_id
1 'polypeptide(L)'
;GVFSRTTLLNDEQQLKLNEFYGKNDQHWQLIYKASRDGFSAADFHRHSDKQGPTMTVIRSTGCYLFGGYASTSWTSSEGCRDAKNSFLFLLTNANGSPPTKFVCNNKGIGIFNHWAYGPIFGDNDLWIHGDSNANIASYCDL
;
A
#
# COMPACT_ATOMS: atom_id res chain seq x y z
N GLY A 1 -3.22 -4.56 18.67
CA GLY A 1 -2.30 -3.67 17.99
C GLY A 1 -3.00 -2.45 17.43
N VAL A 2 -2.21 -1.46 16.98
CA VAL A 2 -2.67 -0.20 16.38
C VAL A 2 -3.24 -0.36 14.97
N PHE A 3 -3.01 -1.51 14.33
CA PHE A 3 -3.73 -1.96 13.14
C PHE A 3 -4.77 -3.00 13.55
N SER A 4 -6.01 -2.58 13.73
CA SER A 4 -7.07 -3.47 14.22
C SER A 4 -7.38 -4.59 13.20
N ARG A 5 -7.55 -5.82 13.70
CA ARG A 5 -8.00 -7.00 12.92
C ARG A 5 -7.07 -7.44 11.77
N THR A 6 -5.85 -6.92 11.66
CA THR A 6 -4.86 -7.48 10.74
C THR A 6 -4.26 -8.76 11.30
N THR A 7 -4.01 -9.73 10.43
CA THR A 7 -3.23 -10.94 10.73
C THR A 7 -1.88 -10.94 10.00
N LEU A 8 -1.57 -9.84 9.30
CA LEU A 8 -0.42 -9.75 8.42
C LEU A 8 0.82 -9.18 9.12
N LEU A 9 0.60 -8.30 10.09
CA LEU A 9 1.64 -7.54 10.78
C LEU A 9 1.75 -7.99 12.24
N ASN A 10 2.97 -8.19 12.71
CA ASN A 10 3.23 -8.29 14.15
C ASN A 10 3.22 -6.90 14.82
N ASP A 11 3.30 -6.84 16.15
CA ASP A 11 3.21 -5.57 16.88
C ASP A 11 4.38 -4.62 16.57
N GLU A 12 5.60 -5.13 16.38
CA GLU A 12 6.78 -4.32 16.02
C GLU A 12 6.61 -3.63 14.66
N GLN A 13 6.14 -4.37 13.66
CA GLN A 13 5.87 -3.85 12.32
C GLN A 13 4.76 -2.81 12.34
N GLN A 14 3.72 -3.00 13.16
CA GLN A 14 2.67 -2.00 13.33
C GLN A 14 3.21 -0.69 13.94
N LEU A 15 4.07 -0.77 14.95
CA LEU A 15 4.70 0.40 15.55
C LEU A 15 5.63 1.10 14.55
N LYS A 16 6.40 0.33 13.77
CA LYS A 16 7.28 0.88 12.72
C LYS A 16 6.50 1.63 11.64
N LEU A 17 5.33 1.12 11.22
CA LEU A 17 4.47 1.84 10.28
C LEU A 17 3.93 3.16 10.85
N ASN A 18 3.59 3.20 12.14
CA ASN A 18 3.17 4.43 12.81
C ASN A 18 4.33 5.45 12.95
N GLU A 19 5.54 4.97 13.21
CA GLU A 19 6.76 5.78 13.19
C GLU A 19 6.98 6.39 11.79
N PHE A 20 6.86 5.59 10.72
CA PHE A 20 6.94 6.10 9.34
C PHE A 20 5.84 7.10 9.01
N TYR A 21 4.63 6.90 9.52
CA TYR A 21 3.53 7.85 9.39
C TYR A 21 3.79 9.17 10.15
N GLY A 22 4.60 9.13 11.21
CA GLY A 22 4.93 10.29 12.05
C GLY A 22 4.00 10.48 13.24
N LYS A 23 3.18 9.48 13.58
CA LYS A 23 2.28 9.51 14.74
C LYS A 23 2.17 8.13 15.38
N ASN A 24 2.85 7.97 16.52
CA ASN A 24 3.05 6.68 17.19
C ASN A 24 1.76 6.04 17.72
N ASP A 25 0.77 6.85 18.12
CA ASP A 25 -0.53 6.43 18.66
C ASP A 25 -1.63 6.37 17.57
N GLN A 26 -1.27 6.42 16.30
CA GLN A 26 -2.24 6.34 15.22
C GLN A 26 -2.93 4.97 15.19
N HIS A 27 -4.25 4.94 15.10
CA HIS A 27 -5.03 3.72 14.93
C HIS A 27 -5.52 3.58 13.48
N TRP A 28 -5.41 2.37 12.94
CA TRP A 28 -5.84 2.02 11.60
C TRP A 28 -6.96 1.00 11.63
N GLN A 29 -7.95 1.22 10.77
CA GLN A 29 -9.05 0.29 10.52
C GLN A 29 -8.80 -0.47 9.21
N LEU A 30 -8.92 -1.79 9.27
CA LEU A 30 -8.85 -2.63 8.08
C LEU A 30 -10.11 -2.44 7.21
N ILE A 31 -9.96 -1.77 6.06
CA ILE A 31 -11.04 -1.56 5.09
C ILE A 31 -11.07 -2.64 3.99
N TYR A 32 -9.91 -3.18 3.62
CA TYR A 32 -9.76 -4.17 2.54
C TYR A 32 -8.69 -5.21 2.88
N LYS A 33 -8.96 -6.48 2.57
CA LYS A 33 -7.99 -7.58 2.62
C LYS A 33 -8.27 -8.53 1.45
N ALA A 34 -7.35 -8.61 0.49
CA ALA A 34 -7.56 -9.38 -0.74
C ALA A 34 -7.98 -10.85 -0.49
N SER A 35 -7.38 -11.52 0.50
CA SER A 35 -7.74 -12.91 0.86
C SER A 35 -9.15 -13.07 1.47
N ARG A 36 -9.80 -11.97 1.86
CA ARG A 36 -11.17 -11.93 2.42
C ARG A 36 -12.16 -11.40 1.39
N ASP A 37 -11.78 -10.33 0.68
CA ASP A 37 -12.68 -9.51 -0.13
C ASP A 37 -12.57 -9.78 -1.63
N GLY A 38 -11.59 -10.58 -2.06
CA GLY A 38 -11.26 -10.83 -3.46
C GLY A 38 -10.02 -10.07 -3.93
N PHE A 39 -9.38 -10.59 -4.98
CA PHE A 39 -8.12 -10.05 -5.52
C PHE A 39 -8.34 -9.18 -6.76
N SER A 40 -9.58 -8.99 -7.22
CA SER A 40 -9.84 -8.19 -8.41
C SER A 40 -9.61 -6.69 -8.12
N ALA A 41 -9.32 -5.92 -9.17
CA ALA A 41 -9.24 -4.46 -9.04
C ALA A 41 -10.57 -3.85 -8.59
N ALA A 42 -11.70 -4.42 -9.03
CA ALA A 42 -13.03 -4.01 -8.59
C ALA A 42 -13.24 -4.23 -7.09
N ASP A 43 -12.71 -5.32 -6.51
CA ASP A 43 -12.78 -5.57 -5.07
C ASP A 43 -11.98 -4.52 -4.28
N PHE A 44 -10.78 -4.18 -4.74
CA PHE A 44 -10.00 -3.09 -4.14
C PHE A 44 -10.77 -1.77 -4.21
N HIS A 45 -11.23 -1.35 -5.39
CA HIS A 45 -11.90 -0.06 -5.57
C HIS A 45 -13.22 0.03 -4.78
N ARG A 46 -13.99 -1.05 -4.71
CA ARG A 46 -15.22 -1.13 -3.91
C ARG A 46 -14.99 -0.81 -2.42
N HIS A 47 -13.81 -1.16 -1.89
CA HIS A 47 -13.48 -0.98 -0.47
C HIS A 47 -12.59 0.23 -0.19
N SER A 48 -11.76 0.67 -1.15
CA SER A 48 -10.69 1.66 -0.92
C SER A 48 -10.98 3.03 -1.52
N ASP A 49 -11.87 3.12 -2.52
CA ASP A 49 -12.21 4.40 -3.14
C ASP A 49 -12.86 5.35 -2.12
N LYS A 50 -12.42 6.62 -2.16
CA LYS A 50 -12.91 7.69 -1.27
C LYS A 50 -12.70 7.44 0.24
N GLN A 51 -11.90 6.44 0.63
CA GLN A 51 -11.59 6.14 2.03
C GLN A 51 -10.29 6.81 2.54
N GLY A 52 -9.63 7.61 1.70
CA GLY A 52 -8.29 8.12 1.99
C GLY A 52 -8.22 9.09 3.18
N PRO A 53 -7.04 9.19 3.85
CA PRO A 53 -5.78 8.54 3.48
C PRO A 53 -5.73 7.05 3.88
N THR A 54 -4.89 6.25 3.20
CA THR A 54 -4.81 4.80 3.45
C THR A 54 -3.36 4.29 3.55
N MET A 55 -3.17 3.21 4.30
CA MET A 55 -1.93 2.44 4.37
C MET A 55 -2.14 1.09 3.69
N THR A 56 -1.40 0.82 2.62
CA THR A 56 -1.44 -0.46 1.88
C THR A 56 -0.24 -1.30 2.29
N VAL A 57 -0.49 -2.54 2.70
CA VAL A 57 0.56 -3.51 3.06
C VAL A 57 0.39 -4.75 2.17
N ILE A 58 1.48 -5.14 1.52
CA ILE A 58 1.55 -6.26 0.58
C ILE A 58 2.49 -7.31 1.15
N ARG A 59 2.12 -8.58 0.96
CA ARG A 59 3.00 -9.72 1.21
C ARG A 59 3.28 -10.43 -0.11
N SER A 60 4.54 -10.48 -0.51
CA SER A 60 4.94 -11.23 -1.71
C SER A 60 4.92 -12.75 -1.49
N THR A 61 5.10 -13.50 -2.57
CA THR A 61 5.31 -14.96 -2.53
C THR A 61 6.56 -15.35 -1.73
N GLY A 62 7.58 -14.49 -1.70
CA GLY A 62 8.77 -14.62 -0.84
C GLY A 62 8.53 -14.28 0.63
N CYS A 63 7.28 -14.03 1.04
CA CYS A 63 6.91 -13.60 2.39
C CYS A 63 7.48 -12.24 2.83
N TYR A 64 7.90 -11.41 1.88
CA TYR A 64 8.38 -10.06 2.15
C TYR A 64 7.21 -9.08 2.28
N LEU A 65 7.37 -8.11 3.18
CA LEU A 65 6.37 -7.11 3.53
C LEU A 65 6.84 -5.73 3.11
N PHE A 66 6.06 -5.08 2.26
CA PHE A 66 6.29 -3.74 1.74
C PHE A 66 4.95 -3.10 1.38
N GLY A 67 4.97 -1.85 0.93
CA GLY A 67 3.78 -1.19 0.45
C GLY A 67 3.92 0.32 0.40
N GLY A 68 2.80 1.02 0.55
CA GLY A 68 2.76 2.46 0.46
C GLY A 68 1.65 3.09 1.29
N TYR A 69 1.90 4.32 1.72
CA TYR A 69 0.92 5.22 2.30
C TYR A 69 0.44 6.18 1.21
N ALA A 70 -0.87 6.24 1.00
CA ALA A 70 -1.50 7.20 0.10
C ALA A 70 -2.08 8.34 0.93
N SER A 71 -1.57 9.56 0.71
CA SER A 71 -2.05 10.75 1.44
C SER A 71 -3.37 11.31 0.90
N THR A 72 -3.87 10.78 -0.22
CA THR A 72 -5.13 11.17 -0.85
C THR A 72 -6.00 9.94 -1.12
N SER A 73 -7.28 10.17 -1.44
CA SER A 73 -8.22 9.08 -1.75
C SER A 73 -7.93 8.44 -3.11
N TRP A 74 -8.10 7.12 -3.16
CA TRP A 74 -8.21 6.36 -4.39
C TRP A 74 -9.51 6.67 -5.14
N THR A 75 -9.47 6.50 -6.45
CA THR A 75 -10.62 6.54 -7.35
C THR A 75 -10.43 5.50 -8.46
N SER A 76 -11.50 4.95 -9.00
CA SER A 76 -11.44 4.12 -10.21
C SER A 76 -11.22 4.92 -11.51
N SER A 77 -11.27 6.26 -11.46
CA SER A 77 -11.00 7.12 -12.62
C SER A 77 -9.51 7.20 -12.91
N GLU A 78 -9.14 6.97 -14.17
CA GLU A 78 -7.75 7.04 -14.61
C GLU A 78 -7.12 8.41 -14.31
N GLY A 79 -5.90 8.40 -13.78
CA GLY A 79 -5.05 9.59 -13.70
C GLY A 79 -4.25 9.75 -12.42
N CYS A 80 -3.23 10.59 -12.52
CA CYS A 80 -2.34 10.93 -11.41
C CYS A 80 -3.09 11.72 -10.32
N ARG A 81 -2.62 11.59 -9.07
CA ARG A 81 -3.00 12.49 -7.98
C ARG A 81 -1.77 13.09 -7.34
N ASP A 82 -1.88 14.38 -7.07
CA ASP A 82 -0.91 15.07 -6.22
C ASP A 82 -1.07 14.54 -4.80
N ALA A 83 -0.06 13.79 -4.35
CA ALA A 83 -0.07 13.12 -3.06
C ALA A 83 1.32 13.23 -2.43
N LYS A 84 1.81 14.48 -2.27
CA LYS A 84 3.17 14.83 -1.80
C LYS A 84 3.59 14.18 -0.48
N ASN A 85 2.63 13.84 0.37
CA ASN A 85 2.88 13.21 1.67
C ASN A 85 2.80 11.67 1.59
N SER A 86 2.59 11.11 0.40
CA SER A 86 2.65 9.68 0.16
C SER A 86 4.09 9.21 0.20
N PHE A 87 4.27 7.96 0.60
CA PHE A 87 5.58 7.34 0.69
C PHE A 87 5.44 5.84 0.49
N LEU A 88 6.53 5.23 0.03
CA LEU A 88 6.68 3.78 0.00
C LEU A 88 7.43 3.32 1.25
N PHE A 89 7.29 2.04 1.58
CA PHE A 89 8.04 1.44 2.67
C PHE A 89 8.36 -0.02 2.40
N LEU A 90 9.45 -0.47 3.02
CA LEU A 90 9.88 -1.85 3.12
C LEU A 90 9.94 -2.22 4.61
N LEU A 91 9.33 -3.33 5.00
CA LEU A 91 9.38 -3.86 6.37
C LEU A 91 10.27 -5.09 6.46
N THR A 92 10.24 -5.97 5.46
CA THR A 92 11.09 -7.17 5.37
C THR A 92 11.49 -7.42 3.93
N ASN A 93 12.68 -7.99 3.73
CA ASN A 93 13.24 -8.31 2.41
C ASN A 93 14.20 -9.50 2.51
N ALA A 94 14.62 -10.02 1.35
CA ALA A 94 15.54 -11.16 1.24
C ALA A 94 16.90 -10.89 1.88
N ASN A 95 17.37 -9.64 1.84
CA ASN A 95 18.71 -9.25 2.24
C ASN A 95 18.81 -8.90 3.73
N GLY A 96 17.70 -8.98 4.49
CA GLY A 96 17.64 -8.57 5.89
C GLY A 96 17.87 -7.07 6.12
N SER A 97 17.75 -6.24 5.07
CA SER A 97 17.90 -4.79 5.21
C SER A 97 16.84 -4.23 6.18
N PRO A 98 17.19 -3.21 6.98
CA PRO A 98 16.29 -2.68 8.00
C PRO A 98 15.01 -2.09 7.37
N PRO A 99 13.90 -2.01 8.14
CA PRO A 99 12.71 -1.32 7.67
C PRO A 99 13.05 0.09 7.18
N THR A 100 12.61 0.43 5.98
CA THR A 100 13.01 1.65 5.28
C THR A 100 11.79 2.37 4.74
N LYS A 101 11.77 3.70 4.89
CA LYS A 101 10.75 4.61 4.32
C LYS A 101 11.36 5.32 3.12
N PHE A 102 10.66 5.29 1.99
CA PHE A 102 11.05 5.98 0.76
C PHE A 102 10.09 7.13 0.51
N VAL A 103 10.61 8.35 0.58
CA VAL A 103 9.83 9.56 0.30
C VAL A 103 9.76 9.76 -1.20
N CYS A 104 8.57 10.01 -1.73
CA CYS A 104 8.36 10.32 -3.14
C CYS A 104 9.00 11.70 -3.45
N ASN A 105 10.24 11.69 -3.95
CA ASN A 105 11.08 12.89 -4.08
C ASN A 105 10.86 13.69 -5.39
N ASN A 106 9.92 13.34 -6.26
CA ASN A 106 9.79 14.03 -7.56
C ASN A 106 8.36 14.23 -8.09
N LYS A 107 8.13 15.47 -8.54
CA LYS A 107 7.20 15.86 -9.64
C LYS A 107 5.69 15.60 -9.49
N GLY A 108 5.16 15.51 -8.28
CA GLY A 108 3.72 15.67 -8.05
C GLY A 108 2.83 14.46 -8.39
N ILE A 109 3.42 13.28 -8.59
CA ILE A 109 2.68 12.01 -8.69
C ILE A 109 3.07 11.17 -7.48
N GLY A 110 2.19 11.14 -6.47
CA GLY A 110 2.38 10.25 -5.31
C GLY A 110 1.62 8.93 -5.49
N ILE A 111 0.49 8.97 -6.20
CA ILE A 111 -0.30 7.80 -6.59
C ILE A 111 -0.87 7.98 -8.00
N PHE A 112 -1.11 6.86 -8.67
CA PHE A 112 -1.88 6.80 -9.92
C PHE A 112 -3.16 5.99 -9.69
N ASN A 113 -4.24 6.40 -10.32
CA ASN A 113 -5.52 5.71 -10.25
C ASN A 113 -5.84 5.06 -11.59
N HIS A 114 -6.35 3.84 -11.58
CA HIS A 114 -6.82 3.16 -12.78
C HIS A 114 -7.74 1.99 -12.40
N TRP A 115 -8.95 1.94 -12.96
CA TRP A 115 -9.99 0.94 -12.63
C TRP A 115 -9.55 -0.54 -12.75
N ALA A 116 -8.58 -0.84 -13.63
CA ALA A 116 -8.05 -2.19 -13.83
C ALA A 116 -6.92 -2.61 -12.86
N TYR A 117 -6.44 -1.69 -12.01
CA TYR A 117 -5.39 -1.95 -11.02
C TYR A 117 -5.93 -1.74 -9.62
N GLY A 118 -5.26 -2.30 -8.63
CA GLY A 118 -5.47 -1.92 -7.24
C GLY A 118 -4.67 -0.66 -6.90
N PRO A 119 -3.81 -0.71 -5.88
CA PRO A 119 -2.94 0.41 -5.54
C PRO A 119 -1.80 0.60 -6.56
N ILE A 120 -1.54 1.86 -6.94
CA ILE A 120 -0.36 2.29 -7.70
C ILE A 120 0.28 3.47 -6.99
N PHE A 121 1.57 3.36 -6.70
CA PHE A 121 2.36 4.36 -5.97
C PHE A 121 3.56 4.84 -6.78
N GLY A 122 3.90 6.11 -6.56
CA GLY A 122 5.04 6.75 -7.21
C GLY A 122 4.87 6.85 -8.73
N ASP A 123 6.00 6.92 -9.44
CA ASP A 123 6.03 6.94 -10.91
C ASP A 123 6.12 5.51 -11.46
N ASN A 124 5.15 4.69 -11.03
CA ASN A 124 5.16 3.23 -11.23
C ASN A 124 6.26 2.51 -10.42
N ASP A 125 6.60 2.99 -9.23
CA ASP A 125 7.55 2.28 -8.35
C ASP A 125 6.94 1.00 -7.76
N LEU A 126 5.60 0.98 -7.60
CA LEU A 126 4.82 -0.14 -7.09
C LEU A 126 3.42 -0.12 -7.69
N TRP A 127 3.00 -1.22 -8.31
CA TRP A 127 1.61 -1.42 -8.71
C TRP A 127 1.16 -2.86 -8.52
N ILE A 128 -0.10 -3.01 -8.11
CA ILE A 128 -0.75 -4.32 -7.99
C ILE A 128 -1.84 -4.46 -9.03
N HIS A 129 -1.69 -5.42 -9.94
CA HIS A 129 -2.69 -5.73 -10.95
C HIS A 129 -3.89 -6.45 -10.32
N GLY A 130 -5.06 -6.31 -10.93
CA GLY A 130 -6.21 -7.16 -10.60
C GLY A 130 -5.86 -8.64 -10.74
N ASP A 131 -6.46 -9.48 -9.90
CA ASP A 131 -6.24 -10.93 -9.89
C ASP A 131 -4.77 -11.31 -9.61
N SER A 132 -4.08 -10.51 -8.80
CA SER A 132 -2.66 -10.67 -8.43
C SER A 132 -2.32 -12.01 -7.74
N ASN A 133 -3.32 -12.79 -7.35
CA ASN A 133 -3.14 -14.17 -6.88
C ASN A 133 -3.01 -15.19 -8.03
N ALA A 134 -3.34 -14.82 -9.27
CA ALA A 134 -3.43 -15.71 -10.42
C ALA A 134 -2.56 -15.26 -11.62
N ASN A 135 -1.83 -14.16 -11.50
CA ASN A 135 -0.93 -13.64 -12.54
C ASN A 135 0.34 -13.02 -11.96
N ILE A 136 1.25 -12.61 -12.85
CA ILE A 136 2.53 -11.98 -12.52
C ILE A 136 2.62 -10.52 -13.00
N ALA A 137 1.47 -9.87 -13.21
CA ALA A 137 1.39 -8.53 -13.81
C ALA A 137 1.57 -7.38 -12.79
N SER A 138 1.88 -7.71 -11.53
CA SER A 138 2.23 -6.73 -10.48
C SER A 138 3.74 -6.45 -10.50
N TYR A 139 4.15 -5.28 -10.06
CA TYR A 139 5.56 -4.86 -10.06
C TYR A 139 5.89 -4.07 -8.79
N CYS A 140 7.16 -4.16 -8.39
CA CYS A 140 7.74 -3.44 -7.26
C CYS A 140 9.24 -3.31 -7.48
N ASP A 141 9.79 -2.11 -7.35
CA ASP A 141 11.24 -1.81 -7.43
C ASP A 141 11.81 -1.28 -6.11
N LEU A 142 11.39 -1.89 -5.00
CA LEU A 142 11.81 -1.57 -3.63
C LEU A 142 12.86 -2.54 -3.11
#